data_AF-A0A072N8T9-F1
#
_entry.id   AF-A0A072N8T9-F1
#
_cell.length_a   1.000
_cell.length_b   1.000
_cell.length_c   1.000
_cell.angle_alpha   90.00
_cell.angle_beta   90.00
_cell.angle_gamma   90.00
#
_symmetry.space_group_name_H-M   'P 1'
#
loop_
_entity.id
_entity.type
_entity.pdbx_description
1 polymer ?
#
loop_
_entity_poly.entity_id
_entity_poly.type
_entity_poly.pdbx_seq_one_letter_code
_entity_poly.pdbx_strand_id
1 'polypeptide(L)'
;MTPPSPSPDTWADLLVVDVLDEDAGLAEVEDSRGRTYAVPAEWLPGVADGAAYRVSGKAGQLTFTPDPTGARELRERSKQTLLDFSDEPGGD
;
A
#
# COMPACT_ATOMS: atom_id res chain seq x y z
N MET A 1 9.09 27.31 -27.95
CA MET A 1 8.70 25.92 -27.69
C MET A 1 8.90 25.68 -26.21
N THR A 2 7.84 25.83 -25.41
CA THR A 2 7.89 25.61 -23.95
C THR A 2 7.82 24.10 -23.71
N PRO A 3 8.67 23.49 -22.85
CA PRO A 3 8.53 22.09 -22.50
C PRO A 3 7.18 21.88 -21.78
N PRO A 4 6.50 20.73 -21.97
CA PRO A 4 5.29 20.44 -21.20
C PRO A 4 5.67 20.37 -19.72
N SER A 5 5.01 21.20 -18.90
CA SER A 5 5.03 21.11 -17.44
C SER A 5 4.76 19.66 -17.00
N PRO A 6 5.42 19.12 -15.96
CA PRO A 6 4.99 17.85 -15.39
C PRO A 6 3.53 18.01 -14.97
N SER A 7 2.64 17.21 -15.56
CA SER A 7 1.21 17.30 -15.26
C SER A 7 1.00 17.07 -13.75
N PRO A 8 0.31 17.97 -13.03
CA PRO A 8 0.11 17.86 -11.58
C PRO A 8 -0.81 16.71 -11.16
N ASP A 9 -1.38 15.97 -12.11
CA ASP A 9 -2.41 14.95 -11.89
C ASP A 9 -1.89 13.54 -11.58
N THR A 10 -0.57 13.35 -11.46
CA THR A 10 -0.03 12.05 -11.07
C THR A 10 0.15 12.00 -9.56
N TRP A 11 -0.81 11.40 -8.85
CA TRP A 11 -0.64 11.07 -7.44
C TRP A 11 -0.05 9.66 -7.34
N ALA A 12 0.93 9.51 -6.46
CA ALA A 12 1.56 8.23 -6.14
C ALA A 12 1.28 7.88 -4.69
N ASP A 13 0.86 6.65 -4.45
CA ASP A 13 0.48 6.11 -3.15
C ASP A 13 1.09 4.71 -2.96
N LEU A 14 1.19 4.24 -1.72
CA LEU A 14 1.76 2.93 -1.40
C LEU A 14 0.67 2.06 -0.77
N LEU A 15 0.37 0.95 -1.44
CA LEU A 15 -0.59 -0.04 -0.99
C LEU A 15 0.13 -1.33 -0.63
N VAL A 16 -0.23 -1.97 0.48
CA VAL A 16 0.33 -3.24 0.93
C VAL A 16 -0.79 -4.24 1.07
N VAL A 17 -0.64 -5.41 0.46
CA VAL A 17 -1.60 -6.51 0.58
C VAL A 17 -1.59 -7.02 2.02
N ASP A 18 -2.71 -6.83 2.70
CA ASP A 18 -2.95 -7.36 4.04
C ASP A 18 -3.47 -8.80 3.93
N VAL A 19 -4.50 -9.00 3.11
CA VAL A 19 -5.12 -10.30 2.84
C VAL A 19 -5.32 -10.49 1.34
N LEU A 20 -5.08 -11.71 0.86
CA LEU A 20 -5.44 -12.13 -0.49
C LEU A 20 -6.52 -13.21 -0.38
N ASP A 21 -7.68 -12.94 -0.96
CA ASP A 21 -8.77 -13.89 -1.10
C ASP A 21 -8.79 -14.43 -2.54
N GLU A 22 -8.19 -15.61 -2.72
CA GLU A 22 -8.07 -16.28 -4.01
C GLU A 22 -9.43 -16.83 -4.51
N ASP A 23 -10.38 -17.08 -3.60
CA ASP A 23 -11.71 -17.60 -3.93
C ASP A 23 -12.60 -16.48 -4.49
N ALA A 24 -12.55 -15.30 -3.87
CA ALA A 24 -13.22 -14.09 -4.33
C ALA A 24 -12.46 -13.36 -5.46
N GLY A 25 -11.17 -13.64 -5.65
CA GLY A 25 -10.31 -12.92 -6.60
C GLY A 25 -10.04 -11.48 -6.19
N LEU A 26 -10.07 -11.20 -4.88
CA LEU A 26 -9.90 -9.87 -4.30
C LEU A 26 -8.69 -9.85 -3.36
N ALA A 27 -7.96 -8.75 -3.37
CA ALA A 27 -6.90 -8.47 -2.42
C ALA A 27 -7.31 -7.28 -1.56
N GLU A 28 -7.30 -7.45 -0.24
CA GLU A 28 -7.34 -6.34 0.70
C GLU A 28 -5.96 -5.70 0.77
N VAL A 29 -5.92 -4.42 0.42
CA VAL A 29 -4.71 -3.62 0.44
C VAL A 29 -4.87 -2.45 1.40
N GLU A 30 -3.85 -2.23 2.23
CA GLU A 30 -3.75 -1.12 3.18
C GLU A 30 -2.86 -0.01 2.61
N ASP A 31 -3.34 1.23 2.65
CA ASP A 31 -2.56 2.44 2.37
C ASP A 31 -1.73 2.86 3.60
N SER A 32 -0.66 3.62 3.38
CA SER A 32 0.15 4.35 4.37
C SER A 32 -0.63 5.09 5.49
N ARG A 33 -1.89 5.44 5.25
CA ARG A 33 -2.79 6.07 6.24
C ARG A 33 -3.58 5.06 7.10
N GLY A 34 -3.35 3.76 6.95
CA GLY A 34 -4.11 2.70 7.63
C GLY A 34 -5.52 2.51 7.07
N ARG A 35 -5.71 2.78 5.78
CA ARG A 35 -7.02 2.61 5.11
C ARG A 35 -6.98 1.34 4.27
N THR A 36 -7.92 0.45 4.51
CA THR A 36 -8.05 -0.82 3.79
C THR A 36 -9.01 -0.68 2.61
N TYR A 37 -8.64 -1.27 1.47
CA TYR A 37 -9.44 -1.30 0.25
C TYR A 37 -9.40 -2.70 -0.34
N ALA A 38 -10.54 -3.18 -0.85
CA ALA A 38 -10.57 -4.39 -1.64
C ALA A 38 -10.36 -4.04 -3.12
N VAL A 39 -9.30 -4.59 -3.73
CA VAL A 39 -9.01 -4.43 -5.16
C VAL A 39 -9.00 -5.79 -5.86
N PRO A 40 -9.32 -5.86 -7.17
CA PRO A 40 -9.21 -7.11 -7.91
C PRO A 40 -7.76 -7.61 -7.92
N ALA A 41 -7.57 -8.88 -7.57
CA ALA A 41 -6.26 -9.54 -7.61
C ALA A 41 -5.63 -9.49 -9.02
N GLU A 42 -6.46 -9.49 -10.07
CA GLU A 42 -6.03 -9.33 -11.46
C GLU A 42 -5.31 -8.02 -11.77
N TRP A 43 -5.52 -6.96 -10.96
CA TRP A 43 -4.82 -5.68 -11.13
C TRP A 43 -3.40 -5.70 -10.53
N LEU A 44 -3.12 -6.68 -9.68
CA LEU A 44 -1.89 -6.81 -8.91
C LEU A 44 -1.02 -7.92 -9.50
N PRO A 45 0.01 -7.59 -10.30
CA PRO A 45 0.87 -8.60 -10.88
C PRO A 45 1.67 -9.31 -9.77
N GLY A 46 1.55 -10.64 -9.72
CA GLY A 46 2.24 -11.47 -8.72
C GLY A 46 1.78 -11.22 -7.29
N VAL A 47 0.49 -10.92 -7.10
CA VAL A 47 -0.12 -10.67 -5.79
C VAL A 47 0.17 -11.80 -4.81
N ALA A 48 0.57 -11.41 -3.60
CA ALA A 48 0.83 -12.29 -2.47
C ALA A 48 0.59 -11.52 -1.17
N ASP A 49 0.35 -12.25 -0.08
CA ASP A 49 0.25 -11.68 1.26
C ASP A 49 1.50 -10.87 1.64
N GLY A 50 1.30 -9.64 2.12
CA GLY A 50 2.37 -8.72 2.45
C GLY A 50 3.13 -8.13 1.25
N ALA A 51 2.67 -8.35 0.01
CA ALA A 51 3.24 -7.68 -1.16
C ALA A 51 2.89 -6.19 -1.16
N ALA A 52 3.83 -5.34 -1.54
CA ALA A 52 3.59 -3.90 -1.64
C ALA A 52 3.59 -3.44 -3.10
N TYR A 53 2.74 -2.47 -3.38
CA TYR A 53 2.50 -1.92 -4.70
C TYR A 53 2.47 -0.41 -4.63
N ARG A 54 3.28 0.22 -5.47
CA ARG A 54 3.19 1.65 -5.71
C ARG A 54 2.08 1.90 -6.73
N VAL A 55 1.06 2.62 -6.31
CA VAL A 55 -0.06 3.01 -7.17
C VAL A 55 0.20 4.39 -7.69
N SER A 56 0.18 4.56 -9.00
CA SER A 56 0.23 5.87 -9.65
C SER A 56 -1.05 6.09 -10.44
N GLY A 57 -1.83 7.10 -10.06
CA GLY A 57 -3.06 7.47 -10.75
C GLY A 57 -2.82 8.63 -11.71
N LYS A 58 -3.22 8.50 -12.97
CA LYS A 58 -3.24 9.59 -13.97
C LYS A 58 -4.61 9.62 -14.63
N ALA A 59 -5.37 10.71 -14.46
CA ALA A 59 -6.66 11.00 -15.12
C ALA A 59 -7.41 9.78 -15.70
N GLY A 60 -7.90 8.89 -14.83
CA GLY A 60 -8.68 7.70 -15.19
C GLY A 60 -7.91 6.38 -15.34
N GLN A 61 -6.59 6.39 -15.16
CA GLN A 61 -5.75 5.19 -15.22
C GLN A 61 -4.97 5.01 -13.91
N LEU A 62 -5.15 3.86 -13.27
CA LEU A 62 -4.37 3.41 -12.12
C LEU A 62 -3.31 2.44 -12.61
N THR A 63 -2.06 2.66 -12.23
CA THR A 63 -0.95 1.75 -12.52
C THR A 63 -0.42 1.19 -11.21
N PHE A 64 -0.46 -0.13 -11.04
CA PHE A 64 0.06 -0.83 -9.87
C PHE A 64 1.44 -1.39 -10.23
N THR A 65 2.48 -0.92 -9.55
CA THR A 65 3.85 -1.38 -9.75
C THR A 65 4.33 -2.09 -8.49
N PRO A 66 4.78 -3.36 -8.55
CA PRO A 66 5.30 -4.04 -7.37
C PRO A 66 6.53 -3.31 -6.81
N ASP A 67 6.51 -3.01 -5.52
CA ASP A 67 7.59 -2.35 -4.80
C ASP A 67 8.08 -3.27 -3.66
N PRO A 68 9.15 -4.05 -3.88
CA PRO A 68 9.65 -5.01 -2.88
C PRO A 68 10.24 -4.34 -1.63
N THR A 69 10.48 -3.03 -1.68
CA THR A 69 11.02 -2.24 -0.57
C THR A 69 9.89 -1.73 0.34
N GLY A 70 8.75 -1.35 -0.23
CA GLY A 70 7.60 -0.80 0.50
C GLY A 70 6.98 -1.77 1.49
N ALA A 71 7.01 -3.08 1.18
CA ALA A 71 6.56 -4.12 2.10
C ALA A 71 7.42 -4.17 3.37
N ARG A 72 8.72 -3.86 3.24
CA ARG A 72 9.65 -3.80 4.37
C ARG A 72 9.41 -2.55 5.21
N GLU A 73 9.27 -1.40 4.56
CA GLU A 73 9.03 -0.11 5.24
C GLU A 73 7.71 -0.09 6.03
N LEU A 74 6.63 -0.66 5.47
CA LEU A 74 5.34 -0.74 6.16
C LEU A 74 5.37 -1.76 7.31
N ARG A 75 6.01 -2.92 7.11
CA ARG A 75 6.22 -3.91 8.18
C ARG A 75 7.07 -3.36 9.33
N GLU A 76 8.12 -2.58 9.02
CA GLU A 76 8.97 -1.92 10.01
C GLU A 76 8.17 -0.85 10.79
N ARG A 77 7.27 -0.11 10.14
CA ARG A 77 6.33 0.83 10.77
C ARG A 77 5.27 0.14 11.64
N SER A 78 4.60 -0.91 11.16
CA SER A 78 3.56 -1.63 11.93
C SER A 78 4.13 -2.32 13.15
N LYS A 79 5.39 -2.76 13.10
CA LYS A 79 6.09 -3.31 14.28
C LYS A 79 6.37 -2.24 15.34
N GLN A 80 6.60 -0.99 14.93
CA GLN A 80 6.83 0.12 15.85
C GLN A 80 5.51 0.56 16.52
N THR A 81 4.39 0.59 15.79
CA THR A 81 3.06 0.83 16.38
C THR A 81 2.66 -0.26 17.38
N LEU A 82 2.94 -1.53 17.11
CA LEU A 82 2.65 -2.63 18.04
C LEU A 82 3.48 -2.55 19.33
N LEU A 83 4.69 -1.99 19.28
CA LEU A 83 5.54 -1.80 20.45
C LEU A 83 5.15 -0.56 21.28
N ASP A 84 4.56 0.47 20.64
CA ASP A 84 4.08 1.70 21.30
C ASP A 84 2.88 1.44 22.24
N PHE A 85 2.13 0.35 22.03
CA PHE A 85 1.07 -0.08 22.94
C PHE A 85 1.55 -0.94 24.14
N SER A 86 2.85 -1.30 24.22
CA SER A 86 3.38 -2.10 25.33
C SER A 86 4.15 -1.29 26.38
N ASP A 87 4.25 0.03 26.22
CA ASP A 87 4.81 0.92 27.25
C ASP A 87 3.67 1.70 27.91
N GLU A 88 2.94 1.03 28.80
CA GLU A 88 2.34 1.70 29.94
C GLU A 88 3.38 1.68 31.08
N PRO A 89 4.20 2.74 31.27
CA PRO A 89 5.04 2.84 32.44
C PRO A 89 4.21 3.39 33.61
N GLY A 90 3.94 2.53 34.58
CA GLY A 90 3.49 2.92 35.93
C GLY A 90 2.01 2.60 36.19
N GLY A 91 1.64 2.04 37.32
CA GLY A 91 2.35 1.87 38.57
C GLY A 91 1.33 1.90 39.70
N ASP A 92 1.32 0.86 40.53
CA ASP A 92 1.28 0.86 42.00
C ASP A 92 1.23 -0.60 42.47
#